data_AF-U9UDP2-F1
#
_entry.id   AF-U9UDP2-F1
#
_cell.length_a   1.000
_cell.length_b   1.000
_cell.length_c   1.000
_cell.angle_alpha   90.00
_cell.angle_beta   90.00
_cell.angle_gamma   90.00
#
_symmetry.space_group_name_H-M   'P 1'
#
loop_
_entity.id
_entity.type
_entity.pdbx_description
1 polymer ?
#
loop_
_entity_poly.entity_id
_entity_poly.type
_entity_poly.pdbx_seq_one_letter_code
_entity_poly.pdbx_strand_id
1 'polypeptide(L)'
;MKFYTILGDDISTLHSCTLVNRLWCRSAISLLWEDPFSFNHVQNFQYFEIYLHYLNEDDKAKLNEYGINNNLLLSSTLFNYPSFIKRLNTHKVSSSIEIWLSRTLMAENYDNCQEAEKVVYRLLLKMFIENEGSLDSFEIKVTSKNNYSYFNDTMEFALQNPNFICNVRNLMINISARCIKLPKKTFPFLKFLHSNCNSISSFSYKIFEFDVDNNRTLIGKCLSQMIFTQQNLKKILFECNNFFYNSFSLLKIPIFQIP
;
A
#
# COMPACT_ATOMS: atom_id res chain seq x y z
N MET A 1 -9.63 -27.50 -6.45
CA MET A 1 -10.89 -26.84 -6.07
C MET A 1 -10.65 -25.33 -6.13
N LYS A 2 -11.20 -24.64 -7.14
CA LYS A 2 -11.02 -23.19 -7.34
C LYS A 2 -12.14 -22.45 -6.60
N PHE A 3 -11.82 -21.77 -5.50
CA PHE A 3 -12.76 -20.96 -4.70
C PHE A 3 -12.76 -19.47 -5.08
N TYR A 4 -12.52 -19.12 -6.34
CA TYR A 4 -12.28 -17.71 -6.73
C TYR A 4 -13.53 -16.92 -7.15
N THR A 5 -14.74 -17.34 -6.79
CA THR A 5 -15.93 -16.55 -7.17
C THR A 5 -17.09 -16.85 -6.25
N ILE A 6 -17.26 -15.98 -5.24
CA ILE A 6 -18.49 -15.44 -4.62
C ILE A 6 -17.98 -14.70 -3.38
N LEU A 7 -17.60 -13.41 -3.50
CA LEU A 7 -16.98 -12.65 -2.39
C LEU A 7 -17.66 -11.30 -2.09
N GLY A 8 -19.00 -11.30 -2.02
CA GLY A 8 -19.78 -10.19 -1.46
C GLY A 8 -20.17 -10.41 0.02
N ASP A 9 -20.30 -11.68 0.44
CA ASP A 9 -20.58 -12.15 1.81
C ASP A 9 -19.34 -12.70 2.56
N ASP A 10 -18.17 -12.71 1.90
CA ASP A 10 -16.94 -12.14 2.44
C ASP A 10 -16.40 -12.66 3.77
N ILE A 11 -16.20 -11.68 4.63
CA ILE A 11 -15.50 -11.76 5.91
C ILE A 11 -16.22 -12.70 6.88
N SER A 12 -17.56 -12.64 6.94
CA SER A 12 -18.36 -13.51 7.82
C SER A 12 -18.25 -14.98 7.42
N THR A 13 -18.18 -15.24 6.11
CA THR A 13 -17.94 -16.59 5.57
C THR A 13 -16.54 -17.06 5.92
N LEU A 14 -15.51 -16.23 5.70
CA LEU A 14 -14.13 -16.55 6.09
C LEU A 14 -14.00 -16.80 7.60
N HIS A 15 -14.64 -15.99 8.45
CA HIS A 15 -14.68 -16.23 9.89
C HIS A 15 -15.32 -17.58 10.22
N SER A 16 -16.42 -17.96 9.57
CA SER A 16 -17.04 -19.27 9.76
C SER A 16 -16.08 -20.40 9.35
N CYS A 17 -15.34 -20.23 8.24
CA CYS A 17 -14.30 -21.17 7.82
C CYS A 17 -13.18 -21.33 8.86
N THR A 18 -12.88 -20.31 9.68
CA THR A 18 -11.89 -20.43 10.75
C THR A 18 -12.23 -21.46 11.82
N LEU A 19 -13.51 -21.79 11.98
CA LEU A 19 -14.02 -22.68 13.01
C LEU A 19 -14.21 -24.13 12.53
N VAL A 20 -14.08 -24.39 11.22
CA VAL A 20 -14.37 -25.71 10.63
C VAL A 20 -13.29 -26.73 10.99
N ASN A 21 -12.03 -26.47 10.63
CA ASN A 21 -10.87 -27.27 11.01
C ASN A 21 -9.56 -26.50 10.74
N ARG A 22 -8.41 -27.08 11.10
CA ARG A 22 -7.09 -26.44 10.97
C ARG A 22 -6.72 -26.02 9.54
N LEU A 23 -7.12 -26.81 8.52
CA LEU A 23 -6.82 -26.51 7.12
C LEU A 23 -7.62 -25.30 6.65
N TRP A 24 -8.93 -25.32 6.88
CA TRP A 24 -9.82 -24.20 6.54
C TRP A 24 -9.47 -22.94 7.33
N CYS A 25 -9.09 -23.08 8.59
CA CYS A 25 -8.62 -21.99 9.43
C CYS A 25 -7.38 -21.31 8.84
N ARG A 26 -6.35 -22.07 8.48
CA ARG A 26 -5.14 -21.51 7.88
C ARG A 26 -5.44 -20.73 6.59
N SER A 27 -6.26 -21.29 5.70
CA SER A 27 -6.62 -20.64 4.44
C SER A 27 -7.49 -19.39 4.64
N ALA A 28 -8.48 -19.46 5.52
CA ALA A 28 -9.34 -18.33 5.81
C ALA A 28 -8.58 -17.18 6.47
N ILE A 29 -7.68 -17.50 7.42
CA ILE A 29 -6.80 -16.51 8.04
C ILE A 29 -5.87 -15.88 7.00
N SER A 30 -5.24 -16.65 6.11
CA SER A 30 -4.40 -16.02 5.08
C SER A 30 -5.19 -15.02 4.23
N LEU A 31 -6.43 -15.35 3.83
CA LEU A 31 -7.30 -14.49 3.02
C LEU A 31 -7.77 -13.23 3.76
N LEU A 32 -8.18 -13.37 5.03
CA LEU A 32 -8.61 -12.25 5.87
C LEU A 32 -7.51 -11.19 6.04
N TRP A 33 -6.25 -11.64 6.05
CA TRP A 33 -5.08 -10.79 6.29
C TRP A 33 -4.38 -10.32 5.00
N GLU A 34 -4.95 -10.59 3.82
CA GLU A 34 -4.43 -10.09 2.55
C GLU A 34 -4.62 -8.57 2.37
N ASP A 35 -5.69 -7.99 2.93
CA ASP A 35 -6.06 -6.57 2.81
C ASP A 35 -6.72 -6.02 4.09
N PRO A 36 -5.99 -6.00 5.23
CA PRO A 36 -6.52 -5.65 6.54
C PRO A 36 -7.07 -4.21 6.62
N PHE A 37 -6.56 -3.31 5.79
CA PHE A 37 -6.92 -1.87 5.79
C PHE A 37 -8.13 -1.57 4.89
N SER A 38 -8.68 -2.56 4.19
CA SER A 38 -9.88 -2.36 3.36
C SER A 38 -11.18 -2.31 4.16
N PHE A 39 -11.17 -2.84 5.38
CA PHE A 39 -12.35 -3.03 6.19
C PHE A 39 -12.56 -1.85 7.15
N ASN A 40 -13.22 -0.79 6.67
CA ASN A 40 -13.61 0.36 7.50
C ASN A 40 -14.63 0.02 8.62
N HIS A 41 -15.06 -1.24 8.74
CA HIS A 41 -16.13 -1.67 9.64
C HIS A 41 -15.66 -2.36 10.93
N VAL A 42 -14.37 -2.68 11.08
CA VAL A 42 -13.89 -3.30 12.32
C VAL A 42 -13.73 -2.21 13.38
N GLN A 43 -14.78 -2.02 14.19
CA GLN A 43 -14.86 -1.03 15.25
C GLN A 43 -13.69 -1.09 16.26
N ASN A 44 -12.88 -2.15 16.25
CA ASN A 44 -11.91 -2.42 17.31
C ASN A 44 -10.42 -2.31 16.93
N PHE A 45 -10.04 -2.03 15.67
CA PHE A 45 -8.63 -1.81 15.27
C PHE A 45 -7.59 -2.84 15.77
N GLN A 46 -8.04 -4.03 16.18
CA GLN A 46 -7.23 -5.10 16.79
C GLN A 46 -6.12 -5.62 15.87
N TYR A 47 -6.21 -5.36 14.56
CA TYR A 47 -5.13 -5.69 13.65
C TYR A 47 -3.87 -4.85 13.90
N PHE A 48 -3.99 -3.60 14.37
CA PHE A 48 -2.83 -2.81 14.78
C PHE A 48 -2.16 -3.45 16.00
N GLU A 49 -2.94 -3.83 17.01
CA GLU A 49 -2.46 -4.57 18.18
C GLU A 49 -1.69 -5.84 17.78
N ILE A 50 -2.25 -6.64 16.86
CA ILE A 50 -1.57 -7.84 16.36
C ILE A 50 -0.28 -7.49 15.61
N TYR A 51 -0.28 -6.48 14.73
CA TYR A 51 0.92 -6.08 13.98
C TYR A 51 2.02 -5.50 14.86
N LEU A 52 1.66 -4.69 15.84
CA LEU A 52 2.60 -4.05 16.74
C LEU A 52 3.29 -5.07 17.67
N HIS A 53 2.69 -6.23 17.89
CA HIS A 53 3.33 -7.34 18.58
C HIS A 53 4.59 -7.87 17.86
N TYR A 54 4.65 -7.76 16.52
CA TYR A 54 5.78 -8.22 15.70
C TYR A 54 6.98 -7.28 15.70
N LEU A 55 6.86 -6.10 16.33
CA LEU A 55 7.97 -5.18 16.44
C LEU A 55 9.00 -5.69 17.45
N ASN A 56 10.28 -5.40 17.19
CA ASN A 56 11.34 -5.61 18.18
C ASN A 56 11.20 -4.62 19.36
N GLU A 57 11.92 -4.89 20.45
CA GLU A 57 11.84 -4.06 21.67
C GLU A 57 12.28 -2.61 21.44
N ASP A 58 13.25 -2.36 20.56
CA ASP A 58 13.69 -0.99 20.23
C ASP A 58 12.59 -0.20 19.52
N ASP A 59 11.87 -0.82 18.59
CA ASP A 59 10.77 -0.20 17.86
C ASP A 59 9.53 -0.02 18.76
N LYS A 60 9.29 -0.93 19.71
CA LYS A 60 8.28 -0.74 20.76
C LYS A 60 8.64 0.42 21.69
N ALA A 61 9.91 0.55 22.07
CA ALA A 61 10.38 1.66 22.89
C ALA A 61 10.13 3.02 22.20
N LYS A 62 10.37 3.12 20.89
CA LYS A 62 10.04 4.32 20.10
C LYS A 62 8.55 4.65 20.13
N LEU A 63 7.66 3.65 20.09
CA LEU A 63 6.22 3.89 20.18
C LEU A 63 5.79 4.38 21.57
N ASN A 64 6.44 3.88 22.63
CA ASN A 64 6.18 4.33 23.99
C ASN A 64 6.49 5.83 24.19
N GLU A 65 7.46 6.39 23.46
CA GLU A 65 7.76 7.84 23.48
C GLU A 65 6.56 8.70 23.03
N TYR A 66 5.67 8.14 22.20
CA TYR A 66 4.43 8.78 21.75
C TYR A 66 3.20 8.38 22.58
N GLY A 67 3.39 7.70 23.72
CA GLY A 67 2.31 7.23 24.57
C GLY A 67 1.57 5.99 24.05
N ILE A 68 2.12 5.31 23.04
CA ILE A 68 1.54 4.09 22.46
C ILE A 68 2.13 2.89 23.21
N ASN A 69 1.47 2.48 24.29
CA ASN A 69 1.92 1.37 25.12
C ASN A 69 1.41 0.01 24.59
N ASN A 70 2.33 -0.79 24.05
CA ASN A 70 2.05 -2.12 23.49
C ASN A 70 2.20 -3.27 24.50
N ASN A 71 2.38 -2.98 25.80
CA ASN A 71 2.66 -4.00 26.82
C ASN A 71 1.47 -4.92 27.16
N LEU A 72 0.29 -4.69 26.56
CA LEU A 72 -0.92 -5.49 26.79
C LEU A 72 -1.12 -6.61 25.75
N LEU A 73 -0.17 -6.82 24.83
CA LEU A 73 -0.39 -7.64 23.65
C LEU A 73 -0.04 -9.12 23.85
N LEU A 74 -0.98 -9.96 23.38
CA LEU A 74 -0.98 -11.42 23.20
C LEU A 74 0.37 -12.14 23.45
N SER A 75 0.38 -13.15 24.32
CA SER A 75 1.58 -13.92 24.68
C SER A 75 2.17 -14.78 23.56
N SER A 76 1.41 -15.07 22.51
CA SER A 76 1.89 -15.72 21.28
C SER A 76 0.87 -15.56 20.14
N THR A 77 1.34 -15.49 18.89
CA THR A 77 0.48 -15.52 17.70
C THR A 77 0.61 -16.87 16.98
N LEU A 78 -0.51 -17.42 16.51
CA LEU A 78 -0.54 -18.75 15.88
C LEU A 78 0.01 -18.75 14.44
N PHE A 79 -0.09 -17.62 13.75
CA PHE A 79 0.33 -17.43 12.37
C PHE A 79 1.17 -16.18 12.26
N ASN A 80 2.11 -16.14 11.30
CA ASN A 80 2.79 -14.91 10.89
C ASN A 80 1.84 -14.02 10.08
N TYR A 81 0.95 -13.31 10.76
CA TYR A 81 -0.05 -12.43 10.13
C TYR A 81 0.54 -11.38 9.18
N PRO A 82 1.65 -10.70 9.52
CA PRO A 82 2.32 -9.78 8.60
C PRO A 82 2.64 -10.37 7.22
N SER A 83 3.08 -11.62 7.16
CA SER A 83 3.49 -12.28 5.92
C SER A 83 2.34 -12.48 4.92
N PHE A 84 1.09 -12.41 5.39
CA PHE A 84 -0.10 -12.59 4.55
C PHE A 84 -0.50 -11.34 3.77
N ILE A 85 0.12 -10.18 4.00
CA ILE A 85 -0.22 -8.96 3.28
C ILE A 85 -0.05 -9.16 1.76
N LYS A 86 -1.11 -8.88 0.99
CA LYS A 86 -1.10 -8.93 -0.49
C LYS A 86 -1.53 -7.61 -1.12
N ARG A 87 -2.27 -6.78 -0.40
CA ARG A 87 -2.84 -5.54 -0.92
C ARG A 87 -2.48 -4.39 0.01
N LEU A 88 -1.81 -3.39 -0.55
CA LEU A 88 -1.44 -2.19 0.19
C LEU A 88 -2.00 -0.96 -0.53
N ASN A 89 -2.88 -0.22 0.14
CA ASN A 89 -3.31 1.10 -0.29
C ASN A 89 -2.79 2.14 0.69
N THR A 90 -1.87 3.01 0.25
CA THR A 90 -1.17 3.95 1.15
C THR A 90 -2.11 4.90 1.87
N HIS A 91 -3.20 5.33 1.23
CA HIS A 91 -4.20 6.20 1.84
C HIS A 91 -5.07 5.45 2.85
N LYS A 92 -5.46 4.20 2.57
CA LYS A 92 -6.23 3.41 3.54
C LYS A 92 -5.41 3.13 4.79
N VAL A 93 -4.12 2.84 4.62
CA VAL A 93 -3.18 2.64 5.73
C VAL A 93 -3.07 3.93 6.56
N SER A 94 -2.78 5.07 5.94
CA SER A 94 -2.65 6.34 6.68
C SER A 94 -3.96 6.71 7.40
N SER A 95 -5.10 6.64 6.72
CA SER A 95 -6.41 6.90 7.35
C SER A 95 -6.72 5.93 8.48
N SER A 96 -6.33 4.66 8.36
CA SER A 96 -6.51 3.68 9.44
C SER A 96 -5.68 4.04 10.67
N ILE A 97 -4.42 4.47 10.48
CA ILE A 97 -3.53 4.87 11.57
C ILE A 97 -4.08 6.13 12.24
N GLU A 98 -4.49 7.14 11.46
CA GLU A 98 -5.09 8.37 11.97
C GLU A 98 -6.30 8.07 12.88
N ILE A 99 -7.24 7.24 12.41
CA ILE A 99 -8.42 6.88 13.20
C ILE A 99 -8.02 6.06 14.44
N TRP A 100 -7.11 5.10 14.30
CA TRP A 100 -6.65 4.28 15.43
C TRP A 100 -5.96 5.11 16.51
N LEU A 101 -5.05 6.02 16.13
CA LEU A 101 -4.37 6.93 17.06
C LEU A 101 -5.36 7.86 17.75
N SER A 102 -6.35 8.40 17.03
CA SER A 102 -7.37 9.28 17.63
C SER A 102 -8.21 8.60 18.74
N ARG A 103 -8.28 7.26 18.71
CA ARG A 103 -8.98 6.46 19.74
C ARG A 103 -8.06 5.96 20.85
N THR A 104 -6.77 5.82 20.54
CA THR A 104 -5.76 5.26 21.46
C THR A 104 -5.12 6.35 22.31
N LEU A 105 -4.86 7.52 21.73
CA LEU A 105 -4.27 8.66 22.41
C LEU A 105 -5.39 9.56 22.97
N MET A 106 -5.38 9.82 24.28
CA MET A 106 -6.27 10.80 24.91
C MET A 106 -5.98 12.22 24.41
N ALA A 107 -6.99 13.09 24.42
CA ALA A 107 -6.97 14.43 23.81
C ALA A 107 -5.83 15.37 24.26
N GLU A 108 -5.14 15.07 25.36
CA GLU A 108 -4.10 15.92 25.95
C GLU A 108 -2.74 15.87 25.21
N ASN A 109 -2.53 14.93 24.29
CA ASN A 109 -1.25 14.73 23.56
C ASN A 109 -1.32 15.04 22.04
N TYR A 110 -2.27 15.87 21.61
CA TYR A 110 -2.59 16.05 20.18
C TYR A 110 -1.44 16.62 19.32
N ASP A 111 -0.56 17.44 19.90
CA ASP A 111 0.54 18.08 19.16
C ASP A 111 1.55 17.09 18.56
N ASN A 112 1.66 15.87 19.11
CA ASN A 112 2.55 14.82 18.61
C ASN A 112 1.87 13.80 17.67
N CYS A 113 0.58 13.97 17.36
CA CYS A 113 -0.21 12.96 16.64
C CYS A 113 0.29 12.71 15.20
N GLN A 114 0.72 13.75 14.48
CA GLN A 114 1.24 13.60 13.11
C GLN A 114 2.60 12.89 13.06
N GLU A 115 3.47 13.12 14.03
CA GLU A 115 4.75 12.42 14.10
C GLU A 115 4.55 10.96 14.52
N ALA A 116 3.64 10.70 15.47
CA ALA A 116 3.23 9.35 15.83
C ALA A 116 2.66 8.59 14.60
N GLU A 117 1.80 9.22 13.80
CA GLU A 117 1.24 8.63 12.59
C GLU A 117 2.34 8.19 11.60
N LYS A 118 3.34 9.05 11.37
CA LYS A 118 4.50 8.74 10.52
C LYS A 118 5.35 7.60 11.07
N VAL A 119 5.62 7.60 12.37
CA VAL A 119 6.40 6.55 13.02
C VAL A 119 5.68 5.20 12.89
N VAL A 120 4.40 5.15 13.22
CA VAL A 120 3.58 3.93 13.08
C VAL A 120 3.55 3.45 11.63
N TYR A 121 3.34 4.36 10.67
CA TYR A 121 3.33 4.01 9.24
C TYR A 121 4.65 3.36 8.80
N ARG A 122 5.79 3.95 9.16
CA ARG A 122 7.12 3.42 8.82
C ARG A 122 7.37 2.06 9.49
N LEU A 123 6.97 1.90 10.75
CA LEU A 123 7.13 0.64 11.47
C LEU A 123 6.28 -0.48 10.87
N LEU A 124 5.06 -0.19 10.41
CA LEU A 124 4.24 -1.18 9.70
C LEU A 124 4.88 -1.62 8.38
N LEU A 125 5.40 -0.69 7.58
CA LEU A 125 6.12 -1.04 6.35
C LEU A 125 7.34 -1.92 6.64
N LYS A 126 8.16 -1.51 7.62
CA LYS A 126 9.32 -2.29 8.08
C LYS A 126 8.90 -3.70 8.49
N MET A 127 7.87 -3.79 9.33
CA MET A 127 7.35 -5.05 9.86
C MET A 127 6.84 -5.98 8.75
N PHE A 128 6.09 -5.47 7.77
CA PHE A 128 5.66 -6.29 6.63
C PHE A 128 6.84 -6.85 5.83
N ILE A 129 7.88 -6.04 5.64
CA ILE A 129 9.08 -6.44 4.90
C ILE A 129 9.90 -7.48 5.67
N GLU A 130 10.14 -7.26 6.96
CA GLU A 130 10.91 -8.17 7.82
C GLU A 130 10.24 -9.54 7.97
N ASN A 131 8.91 -9.58 7.82
CA ASN A 131 8.13 -10.81 7.86
C ASN A 131 7.84 -11.38 6.45
N GLU A 132 8.65 -11.05 5.45
CA GLU A 132 8.58 -11.60 4.09
C GLU A 132 7.24 -11.33 3.36
N GLY A 133 6.54 -10.25 3.73
CA GLY A 133 5.37 -9.77 3.01
C GLY A 133 5.70 -9.49 1.55
N SER A 134 4.75 -9.75 0.65
CA SER A 134 4.94 -9.52 -0.78
C SER A 134 3.61 -9.18 -1.43
N LEU A 135 3.56 -8.03 -2.10
CA LEU A 135 2.31 -7.46 -2.62
C LEU A 135 1.95 -8.02 -4.00
N ASP A 136 0.66 -8.37 -4.14
CA ASP A 136 0.01 -8.62 -5.42
C ASP A 136 -0.67 -7.35 -5.97
N SER A 137 -1.11 -6.46 -5.08
CA SER A 137 -1.78 -5.20 -5.42
C SER A 137 -1.18 -4.05 -4.63
N PHE A 138 -0.79 -2.98 -5.33
CA PHE A 138 -0.20 -1.81 -4.72
C PHE A 138 -0.85 -0.53 -5.25
N GLU A 139 -1.51 0.21 -4.35
CA GLU A 139 -2.24 1.43 -4.66
C GLU A 139 -1.61 2.61 -3.91
N ILE A 140 -0.96 3.48 -4.65
CA ILE A 140 -0.28 4.66 -4.14
C ILE A 140 -1.17 5.87 -4.42
N LYS A 141 -1.60 6.55 -3.36
CA LYS A 141 -2.46 7.72 -3.47
C LYS A 141 -1.87 8.90 -2.71
N VAL A 142 -1.67 10.01 -3.41
CA VAL A 142 -1.14 11.28 -2.90
C VAL A 142 -2.16 12.38 -3.22
N THR A 143 -2.99 12.72 -2.24
CA THR A 143 -4.06 13.73 -2.40
C THR A 143 -3.76 15.06 -1.71
N SER A 144 -2.79 15.10 -0.80
CA SER A 144 -2.32 16.32 -0.15
C SER A 144 -0.79 16.33 -0.01
N LYS A 145 -0.22 17.50 0.33
CA LYS A 145 1.21 17.63 0.66
C LYS A 145 1.63 16.78 1.86
N ASN A 146 0.74 16.54 2.82
CA ASN A 146 1.04 15.72 4.00
C ASN A 146 1.34 14.26 3.60
N ASN A 147 0.71 13.78 2.52
CA ASN A 147 0.95 12.43 2.01
C ASN A 147 2.33 12.25 1.33
N TYR A 148 3.10 13.32 1.13
CA TYR A 148 4.42 13.23 0.51
C TYR A 148 5.41 12.46 1.39
N SER A 149 5.27 12.59 2.71
CA SER A 149 6.07 11.82 3.66
C SER A 149 5.83 10.33 3.49
N TYR A 150 4.57 9.89 3.63
CA TYR A 150 4.16 8.49 3.39
C TYR A 150 4.59 7.97 2.03
N PHE A 151 4.42 8.77 0.96
CA PHE A 151 4.90 8.39 -0.36
C PHE A 151 6.41 8.15 -0.35
N ASN A 152 7.21 9.13 0.10
CA ASN A 152 8.67 9.02 0.06
C ASN A 152 9.17 7.84 0.91
N ASP A 153 8.60 7.63 2.10
CA ASP A 153 8.95 6.50 2.96
C ASP A 153 8.62 5.18 2.28
N THR A 154 7.39 5.04 1.76
CA THR A 154 6.97 3.81 1.06
C THR A 154 7.88 3.49 -0.12
N MET A 155 8.23 4.50 -0.93
CA MET A 155 9.12 4.30 -2.06
C MET A 155 10.54 3.96 -1.60
N GLU A 156 11.03 4.55 -0.51
CA GLU A 156 12.34 4.22 0.04
C GLU A 156 12.42 2.78 0.50
N PHE A 157 11.42 2.30 1.25
CA PHE A 157 11.33 0.90 1.67
C PHE A 157 11.25 -0.05 0.48
N ALA A 158 10.43 0.29 -0.53
CA ALA A 158 10.29 -0.51 -1.74
C ALA A 158 11.59 -0.61 -2.55
N LEU A 159 12.35 0.50 -2.64
CA LEU A 159 13.65 0.53 -3.32
C LEU A 159 14.70 -0.32 -2.60
N GLN A 160 14.67 -0.35 -1.27
CA GLN A 160 15.59 -1.15 -0.45
C GLN A 160 15.22 -2.63 -0.43
N ASN A 161 13.95 -2.97 -0.64
CA ASN A 161 13.41 -4.33 -0.49
C ASN A 161 12.59 -4.75 -1.73
N PRO A 162 13.25 -5.11 -2.85
CA PRO A 162 12.57 -5.35 -4.12
C PRO A 162 11.48 -6.43 -4.05
N ASN A 163 11.70 -7.48 -3.25
CA ASN A 163 10.78 -8.60 -3.08
C ASN A 163 9.40 -8.20 -2.55
N PHE A 164 9.33 -7.04 -1.88
CA PHE A 164 8.06 -6.51 -1.36
C PHE A 164 7.09 -6.14 -2.49
N ILE A 165 7.59 -5.70 -3.65
CA ILE A 165 6.76 -5.19 -4.75
C ILE A 165 7.05 -5.76 -6.15
N CYS A 166 8.09 -6.57 -6.34
CA CYS A 166 8.46 -7.10 -7.67
C CYS A 166 7.37 -7.96 -8.31
N ASN A 167 6.54 -8.61 -7.49
CA ASN A 167 5.45 -9.50 -7.92
C ASN A 167 4.11 -8.80 -8.13
N VAL A 168 4.04 -7.47 -7.96
CA VAL A 168 2.78 -6.72 -8.09
C VAL A 168 2.16 -6.94 -9.46
N ARG A 169 0.89 -7.33 -9.46
CA ARG A 169 0.07 -7.53 -10.67
C ARG A 169 -0.89 -6.37 -10.93
N ASN A 170 -1.31 -5.68 -9.87
CA ASN A 170 -2.22 -4.55 -9.93
C ASN A 170 -1.53 -3.33 -9.32
N LEU A 171 -1.17 -2.35 -10.16
CA LEU A 171 -0.51 -1.13 -9.72
C LEU A 171 -1.41 0.07 -10.02
N MET A 172 -1.71 0.87 -9.00
CA MET A 172 -2.34 2.17 -9.15
C MET A 172 -1.43 3.26 -8.59
N ILE A 173 -1.15 4.28 -9.39
CA ILE A 173 -0.45 5.48 -8.94
C ILE A 173 -1.38 6.67 -9.20
N ASN A 174 -1.82 7.31 -8.13
CA ASN A 174 -2.68 8.48 -8.15
C ASN A 174 -2.01 9.64 -7.41
N ILE A 175 -1.49 10.61 -8.15
CA ILE A 175 -0.89 11.83 -7.61
C ILE A 175 -1.80 13.00 -8.02
N SER A 176 -2.79 13.27 -7.18
CA SER A 176 -3.85 14.26 -7.44
C SER A 176 -3.77 15.50 -6.55
N ALA A 177 -2.76 15.60 -5.70
CA ALA A 177 -2.55 16.78 -4.89
C ALA A 177 -2.27 17.99 -5.80
N ARG A 178 -2.92 19.15 -5.55
CA ARG A 178 -2.61 20.43 -6.22
C ARG A 178 -1.17 20.83 -5.88
N CYS A 179 -0.23 20.28 -6.63
CA CYS A 179 1.16 20.22 -6.23
C CYS A 179 2.03 20.97 -7.21
N ILE A 180 2.75 21.94 -6.67
CA ILE A 180 3.76 22.70 -7.42
C ILE A 180 4.93 21.79 -7.83
N LYS A 181 5.23 20.74 -7.04
CA LYS A 181 6.38 19.84 -7.25
C LYS A 181 6.03 18.37 -6.99
N LEU A 182 6.67 17.49 -7.75
CA LEU A 182 6.57 16.03 -7.61
C LEU A 182 7.27 15.55 -6.32
N PRO A 183 6.79 14.49 -5.65
CA PRO A 183 7.52 13.89 -4.53
C PRO A 183 8.92 13.41 -4.95
N LYS A 184 9.91 13.59 -4.06
CA LYS A 184 11.34 13.36 -4.35
C LYS A 184 11.64 11.96 -4.88
N LYS A 185 10.97 10.94 -4.36
CA LYS A 185 11.23 9.53 -4.71
C LYS A 185 10.49 9.05 -5.96
N THR A 186 9.75 9.92 -6.65
CA THR A 186 8.91 9.50 -7.79
C THR A 186 9.72 8.93 -8.96
N PHE A 187 10.75 9.66 -9.43
CA PHE A 187 11.58 9.17 -10.53
C PHE A 187 12.40 7.92 -10.18
N PRO A 188 13.09 7.84 -9.01
CA PRO A 188 13.72 6.61 -8.57
C PRO A 188 12.76 5.42 -8.56
N PHE A 189 11.54 5.61 -8.06
CA PHE A 189 10.53 4.55 -8.01
C PHE A 189 10.06 4.11 -9.40
N LEU A 190 9.74 5.04 -10.31
CA LEU A 190 9.33 4.68 -11.67
C LEU A 190 10.42 3.91 -12.42
N LYS A 191 11.70 4.30 -12.24
CA LYS A 191 12.83 3.55 -12.78
C LYS A 191 12.93 2.15 -12.18
N PHE A 192 12.76 2.04 -10.87
CA PHE A 192 12.76 0.75 -10.19
C PHE A 192 11.67 -0.17 -10.72
N LEU A 193 10.43 0.31 -10.87
CA LEU A 193 9.32 -0.48 -11.40
C LEU A 193 9.63 -1.02 -12.80
N HIS A 194 10.16 -0.18 -13.68
CA HIS A 194 10.55 -0.59 -15.02
C HIS A 194 11.61 -1.71 -15.01
N SER A 195 12.63 -1.59 -14.15
CA SER A 195 13.76 -2.53 -14.11
C SER A 195 13.47 -3.83 -13.34
N ASN A 196 12.53 -3.83 -12.39
CA ASN A 196 12.36 -4.93 -11.43
C ASN A 196 10.96 -5.56 -11.44
N CYS A 197 9.94 -4.89 -11.98
CA CYS A 197 8.57 -5.39 -12.04
C CYS A 197 8.20 -5.72 -13.50
N ASN A 198 7.98 -7.00 -13.80
CA ASN A 198 7.54 -7.48 -15.12
C ASN A 198 6.18 -8.21 -15.09
N SER A 199 5.59 -8.31 -13.89
CA SER A 199 4.36 -9.05 -13.59
C SER A 199 3.10 -8.17 -13.62
N ILE A 200 3.22 -6.86 -13.89
CA ILE A 200 2.09 -5.95 -13.85
C ILE A 200 1.13 -6.29 -14.99
N SER A 201 -0.10 -6.63 -14.62
CA SER A 201 -1.19 -7.00 -15.53
C SER A 201 -2.26 -5.92 -15.63
N SER A 202 -2.43 -5.12 -14.59
CA SER A 202 -3.31 -3.96 -14.56
C SER A 202 -2.54 -2.76 -14.03
N PHE A 203 -2.46 -1.71 -14.82
CA PHE A 203 -1.81 -0.46 -14.47
C PHE A 203 -2.78 0.72 -14.58
N SER A 204 -2.91 1.50 -13.51
CA SER A 204 -3.70 2.72 -13.49
C SER A 204 -2.82 3.88 -13.07
N TYR A 205 -2.79 4.94 -13.88
CA TYR A 205 -1.99 6.13 -13.61
C TYR A 205 -2.85 7.37 -13.71
N LYS A 206 -2.89 8.13 -12.62
CA LYS A 206 -3.67 9.36 -12.50
C LYS A 206 -2.80 10.47 -11.97
N ILE A 207 -2.69 11.54 -12.74
CA ILE A 207 -1.94 12.74 -12.33
C ILE A 207 -2.71 13.98 -12.76
N PHE A 208 -2.92 14.89 -11.81
CA PHE A 208 -3.41 16.23 -12.09
C PHE A 208 -2.25 17.24 -11.99
N GLU A 209 -2.05 17.95 -13.09
CA GLU A 209 -1.37 19.24 -13.22
C GLU A 209 -0.08 19.44 -12.40
N PHE A 210 1.09 19.33 -13.05
CA PHE A 210 2.36 19.87 -12.53
C PHE A 210 2.80 21.08 -13.34
N ASP A 211 3.34 22.09 -12.66
CA ASP A 211 3.70 23.41 -13.19
C ASP A 211 5.01 23.42 -14.04
N VAL A 212 5.63 22.26 -14.32
CA VAL A 212 6.96 22.22 -14.96
C VAL A 212 7.04 21.17 -16.08
N ASP A 213 7.17 21.64 -17.32
CA ASP A 213 7.18 20.83 -18.55
C ASP A 213 8.28 19.74 -18.60
N ASN A 214 9.47 19.99 -18.04
CA ASN A 214 10.57 19.01 -18.08
C ASN A 214 10.27 17.71 -17.32
N ASN A 215 9.53 17.78 -16.21
CA ASN A 215 9.16 16.58 -15.46
C ASN A 215 8.15 15.72 -16.24
N ARG A 216 7.30 16.35 -17.06
CA ARG A 216 6.24 15.67 -17.83
C ARG A 216 6.85 14.70 -18.85
N THR A 217 7.82 15.18 -19.65
CA THR A 217 8.49 14.36 -20.66
C THR A 217 9.25 13.18 -20.05
N LEU A 218 9.91 13.39 -18.91
CA LEU A 218 10.65 12.34 -18.21
C LEU A 218 9.71 11.28 -17.61
N ILE A 219 8.60 11.69 -17.00
CA ILE A 219 7.57 10.78 -16.50
C ILE A 219 7.01 9.94 -17.65
N GLY A 220 6.65 10.57 -18.77
CA GLY A 220 6.12 9.88 -19.95
C GLY A 220 7.08 8.81 -20.45
N LYS A 221 8.37 9.13 -20.58
CA LYS A 221 9.42 8.16 -20.96
C LYS A 221 9.51 6.98 -19.97
N CYS A 222 9.51 7.25 -18.66
CA CYS A 222 9.60 6.19 -17.65
C CYS A 222 8.37 5.27 -17.69
N LEU A 223 7.17 5.85 -17.84
CA LEU A 223 5.93 5.09 -17.93
C LEU A 223 5.86 4.25 -19.20
N SER A 224 6.26 4.78 -20.35
CA SER A 224 6.34 4.02 -21.59
C SER A 224 7.28 2.84 -21.44
N GLN A 225 8.49 3.08 -20.90
CA GLN A 225 9.47 2.02 -20.62
C GLN A 225 8.91 0.95 -19.68
N MET A 226 8.24 1.36 -18.59
CA MET A 226 7.61 0.42 -17.66
C MET A 226 6.55 -0.42 -18.35
N ILE A 227 5.73 0.17 -19.23
CA ILE A 227 4.69 -0.57 -19.96
C ILE A 227 5.30 -1.59 -20.94
N PHE A 228 6.34 -1.21 -21.67
CA PHE A 228 6.99 -2.10 -22.63
C PHE A 228 7.70 -3.30 -21.99
N THR A 229 8.06 -3.23 -20.71
CA THR A 229 8.70 -4.36 -20.01
C THR A 229 7.73 -5.38 -19.42
N GLN A 230 6.42 -5.12 -19.43
CA GLN A 230 5.44 -6.03 -18.83
C GLN A 230 5.14 -7.23 -19.74
N GLN A 231 5.11 -8.43 -19.15
CA GLN A 231 4.86 -9.66 -19.90
C GLN A 231 3.37 -9.97 -20.08
N ASN A 232 2.53 -9.53 -19.13
CA ASN A 232 1.13 -9.94 -19.02
C ASN A 232 0.17 -8.75 -18.88
N LEU A 233 0.50 -7.61 -19.50
CA LEU A 233 -0.30 -6.39 -19.38
C LEU A 233 -1.64 -6.54 -20.12
N LYS A 234 -2.73 -6.47 -19.36
CA LYS A 234 -4.12 -6.66 -19.83
C LYS A 234 -4.93 -5.37 -19.78
N LYS A 235 -4.64 -4.50 -18.82
CA LYS A 235 -5.40 -3.27 -18.57
C LYS A 235 -4.46 -2.11 -18.31
N ILE A 236 -4.67 -1.02 -19.04
CA ILE A 236 -4.02 0.27 -18.77
C ILE A 236 -5.10 1.34 -18.70
N LEU A 237 -5.07 2.14 -17.65
CA LEU A 237 -5.98 3.26 -17.47
C LEU A 237 -5.16 4.52 -17.16
N PHE A 238 -5.36 5.54 -17.99
CA PHE A 238 -4.71 6.84 -17.83
C PHE A 238 -5.78 7.91 -17.59
N GLU A 239 -5.75 8.48 -16.40
CA GLU A 239 -6.53 9.67 -16.06
C GLU A 239 -5.54 10.84 -15.98
N CYS A 240 -5.22 11.38 -17.14
CA CYS A 240 -4.33 12.52 -17.31
C CYS A 240 -4.96 13.48 -18.31
N ASN A 241 -4.79 14.79 -18.11
CA ASN A 241 -5.01 15.76 -19.19
C ASN A 241 -4.18 15.30 -20.42
N ASN A 242 -4.70 15.50 -21.64
CA ASN A 242 -4.30 15.00 -22.99
C ASN A 242 -2.80 14.85 -23.40
N PHE A 243 -1.84 14.96 -22.49
CA PHE A 243 -0.40 15.16 -22.72
C PHE A 243 0.40 13.91 -23.06
N PHE A 244 0.00 12.71 -22.61
CA PHE A 244 0.79 11.50 -22.88
C PHE A 244 0.41 10.76 -24.16
N TYR A 245 -0.51 11.31 -24.96
CA TYR A 245 -1.01 10.66 -26.17
C TYR A 245 0.12 10.25 -27.14
N ASN A 246 1.12 11.13 -27.31
CA ASN A 246 2.27 10.86 -28.18
C ASN A 246 3.24 9.81 -27.61
N SER A 247 3.28 9.63 -26.28
CA SER A 247 4.20 8.66 -25.64
C SER A 247 3.64 7.23 -25.65
N PHE A 248 2.34 7.08 -25.92
CA PHE A 248 1.61 5.81 -25.83
C PHE A 248 0.92 5.39 -27.14
N SER A 249 1.04 6.20 -28.21
CA SER A 249 0.46 5.93 -29.53
C SER A 249 0.92 4.62 -30.19
N LEU A 250 2.00 4.01 -29.68
CA LEU A 250 2.56 2.74 -30.16
C LEU A 250 2.04 1.50 -29.42
N LEU A 251 1.21 1.67 -28.38
CA LEU A 251 0.70 0.53 -27.61
C LEU A 251 -0.48 -0.15 -28.32
N LYS A 252 -0.37 -1.45 -28.57
CA LYS A 252 -1.45 -2.30 -29.13
C LYS A 252 -2.54 -2.68 -28.11
N ILE A 253 -2.57 -2.04 -26.95
CA ILE A 253 -3.45 -2.36 -25.82
C ILE A 253 -4.55 -1.30 -25.75
N PRO A 254 -5.81 -1.65 -25.44
CA PRO A 254 -6.86 -0.65 -25.26
C PRO A 254 -6.49 0.30 -24.11
N ILE A 255 -6.27 1.57 -24.46
CA ILE A 255 -6.07 2.66 -23.52
C ILE A 255 -7.44 3.27 -23.23
N PHE A 256 -7.93 3.13 -22.01
CA PHE A 256 -9.16 3.80 -21.59
C PHE A 256 -8.79 5.18 -21.02
N GLN A 257 -9.20 6.23 -21.74
CA GLN A 257 -9.19 7.60 -21.25
C GLN A 257 -10.56 7.91 -20.65
N ILE A 258 -10.58 8.33 -19.39
CA ILE A 258 -11.78 8.89 -18.76
C ILE A 258 -11.61 10.42 -18.80
N PRO A 259 -12.61 11.17 -19.30
CA PRO A 259 -12.54 12.63 -19.42
C PRO A 259 -12.37 13.34 -18.07
#